data_AF-D8QY66-F1
#
_entry.id   AF-D8QY66-F1
#
_cell.length_a   1.000
_cell.length_b   1.000
_cell.length_c   1.000
_cell.angle_alpha   90.00
_cell.angle_beta   90.00
_cell.angle_gamma   90.00
#
_symmetry.space_group_name_H-M   'P 1'
#
loop_
_entity.id
_entity.type
_entity.pdbx_description
1 polymer ?
#
loop_
_entity_poly.entity_id
_entity_poly.type
_entity_poly.pdbx_seq_one_letter_code
_entity_poly.pdbx_strand_id
1 'polypeptide(L)' 'DLYRVLGVSRDASSDDIKAAFRRLALKFHPDRHANASKSEQRNASDSFRQVKEAYEILGNDKKREVYNRSG' A
#
# COMPACT_ATOMS: atom_id res chain seq x y z
N ASP A 1 5.83 -8.16 -5.34
CA ASP A 1 6.76 -7.04 -5.19
C ASP A 1 6.02 -5.90 -4.51
N LEU A 2 6.48 -5.46 -3.34
CA LEU A 2 5.75 -4.50 -2.49
C LEU A 2 5.73 -3.08 -3.09
N TYR A 3 6.75 -2.72 -3.86
CA TYR A 3 6.81 -1.42 -4.54
C TYR A 3 5.73 -1.32 -5.61
N ARG A 4 5.49 -2.40 -6.35
CA ARG A 4 4.35 -2.49 -7.29
C ARG A 4 2.99 -2.37 -6.62
N VAL A 5 2.81 -2.93 -5.41
CA VAL A 5 1.56 -2.82 -4.66
C VAL A 5 1.26 -1.37 -4.29
N LEU A 6 2.28 -0.62 -3.87
CA LEU A 6 2.15 0.82 -3.62
C LEU A 6 2.14 1.65 -4.92
N GLY A 7 2.48 1.05 -6.06
CA GLY A 7 2.59 1.73 -7.35
C GLY A 7 3.74 2.74 -7.38
N VAL A 8 4.83 2.47 -6.68
CA VAL A 8 6.03 3.31 -6.61
C VAL A 8 7.24 2.58 -7.20
N SER A 9 8.29 3.33 -7.56
CA SER A 9 9.57 2.72 -7.97
C SER A 9 10.28 2.08 -6.78
N ARG A 10 11.20 1.14 -7.05
CA ARG A 10 12.13 0.62 -6.03
C ARG A 10 13.05 1.71 -5.46
N ASP A 11 13.31 2.75 -6.25
CA ASP A 11 14.10 3.92 -5.86
C ASP A 11 13.29 4.99 -5.10
N ALA A 12 12.00 4.72 -4.82
CA ALA A 12 11.12 5.68 -4.16
C ALA A 12 11.62 6.02 -2.75
N SER A 13 11.52 7.31 -2.41
CA SER A 13 11.85 7.79 -1.07
C SER A 13 10.83 7.32 -0.04
N SER A 14 11.19 7.36 1.25
CA SER A 14 10.27 7.02 2.34
C SER A 14 9.05 7.97 2.36
N ASP A 15 9.21 9.20 1.88
CA ASP A 15 8.13 10.17 1.68
C ASP A 15 7.19 9.77 0.53
N ASP A 16 7.73 9.30 -0.60
CA ASP A 16 6.94 8.79 -1.73
C ASP A 16 6.12 7.56 -1.32
N ILE A 17 6.73 6.66 -0.55
CA ILE A 17 6.07 5.47 0.01
C ILE A 17 4.91 5.89 0.93
N LYS A 18 5.13 6.86 1.83
CA LYS A 18 4.07 7.43 2.67
C LYS A 18 2.97 8.11 1.86
N ALA A 19 3.33 8.89 0.84
CA ALA A 19 2.38 9.59 -0.02
C ALA A 19 1.52 8.59 -0.81
N ALA A 20 2.12 7.56 -1.38
CA ALA A 20 1.44 6.50 -2.09
C ALA A 20 0.49 5.72 -1.18
N PHE A 21 0.95 5.33 0.02
CA PHE A 21 0.10 4.69 1.03
C PHE A 21 -1.11 5.55 1.37
N ARG A 22 -0.93 6.84 1.66
CA ARG A 22 -2.03 7.77 1.96
C ARG A 22 -3.03 7.86 0.81
N ARG A 23 -2.55 7.97 -0.43
CA ARG A 23 -3.41 8.03 -1.63
C ARG A 23 -4.23 6.76 -1.81
N LEU A 24 -3.60 5.59 -1.65
CA LEU A 24 -4.27 4.30 -1.80
C LEU A 24 -5.20 4.00 -0.64
N ALA A 25 -4.82 4.35 0.59
CA ALA A 25 -5.66 4.25 1.78
C ALA A 25 -6.95 5.04 1.61
N LEU A 26 -6.87 6.28 1.10
CA LEU A 26 -8.04 7.08 0.76
C LEU A 26 -8.84 6.45 -0.38
N LYS A 27 -8.19 5.94 -1.43
CA LYS A 27 -8.85 5.31 -2.58
C LYS A 27 -9.65 4.06 -2.20
N PHE A 28 -9.12 3.24 -1.29
CA PHE A 28 -9.73 2.00 -0.84
C PHE A 28 -10.46 2.14 0.51
N HIS A 29 -10.62 3.36 1.02
CA HIS A 29 -11.26 3.59 2.31
C HIS A 29 -12.73 3.14 2.27
N PRO A 30 -13.23 2.42 3.29
CA PRO A 30 -14.62 1.92 3.32
C PRO A 30 -15.65 3.05 3.22
N ASP A 31 -15.33 4.25 3.74
CA ASP A 31 -16.19 5.43 3.62
C ASP A 31 -16.49 5.81 2.15
N ARG A 32 -15.49 5.71 1.26
CA ARG A 32 -15.70 5.98 -0.18
C ARG A 32 -16.43 4.86 -0.90
N HIS A 33 -16.42 3.66 -0.33
CA HIS A 33 -17.06 2.46 -0.88
C HIS A 33 -18.34 2.08 -0.12
N ALA A 34 -18.84 2.96 0.76
CA ALA A 34 -20.03 2.70 1.57
C ALA A 34 -21.27 2.46 0.69
N ASN A 35 -21.33 3.12 -0.48
CA ASN A 35 -22.39 2.95 -1.48
C ASN A 35 -22.00 2.01 -2.63
N ALA A 36 -20.80 1.41 -2.60
CA ALA A 36 -20.32 0.52 -3.65
C ALA A 36 -20.90 -0.89 -3.48
N SER A 37 -20.83 -1.70 -4.54
CA SER A 37 -21.29 -3.09 -4.49
C SER A 37 -20.48 -3.93 -3.48
N LYS A 38 -21.07 -5.02 -2.97
CA LYS A 38 -20.36 -5.96 -2.06
C LYS A 38 -19.05 -6.50 -2.65
N SER A 39 -18.98 -6.64 -3.98
CA SER A 39 -17.77 -7.06 -4.67
C SER A 39 -16.69 -5.97 -4.63
N GLU A 40 -17.05 -4.72 -4.86
CA GLU A 40 -16.12 -3.59 -4.78
C GLU A 40 -15.62 -3.36 -3.35
N GLN A 41 -16.48 -3.50 -2.35
CA GLN A 41 -16.08 -3.41 -0.94
C GLN A 41 -15.05 -4.50 -0.57
N ARG A 42 -15.25 -5.74 -1.06
CA ARG A 42 -14.26 -6.82 -0.87
C ARG A 42 -12.96 -6.49 -1.57
N ASN A 43 -13.00 -6.09 -2.84
CA ASN A 43 -11.82 -5.73 -3.61
C ASN A 43 -11.05 -4.56 -2.97
N ALA A 44 -11.76 -3.56 -2.43
CA ALA A 44 -11.18 -2.44 -1.69
C ALA A 44 -10.50 -2.92 -0.40
N SER A 45 -11.15 -3.80 0.37
CA SER A 45 -10.56 -4.38 1.58
C SER A 45 -9.31 -5.20 1.29
N ASP A 46 -9.33 -6.05 0.25
CA ASP A 46 -8.17 -6.85 -0.16
C ASP A 46 -7.02 -5.97 -0.66
N SER A 47 -7.33 -4.93 -1.43
CA SER A 47 -6.34 -3.96 -1.90
C SER A 47 -5.75 -3.16 -0.74
N PHE A 48 -6.59 -2.72 0.19
CA PHE A 48 -6.16 -2.00 1.40
C PHE A 48 -5.23 -2.84 2.26
N ARG A 49 -5.54 -4.13 2.44
CA ARG A 49 -4.69 -5.07 3.17
C ARG A 49 -3.31 -5.18 2.52
N GLN A 50 -3.24 -5.37 1.21
CA GLN A 50 -1.98 -5.45 0.48
C GLN A 50 -1.16 -4.15 0.60
N VAL A 51 -1.82 -3.00 0.45
CA VAL A 51 -1.20 -1.68 0.57
C VAL A 51 -0.66 -1.45 1.98
N LYS A 52 -1.38 -1.86 3.02
CA LYS A 52 -0.94 -1.78 4.42
C LYS A 52 0.29 -2.66 4.67
N GLU A 53 0.27 -3.90 4.20
CA GLU A 53 1.41 -4.82 4.34
C GLU A 53 2.67 -4.28 3.64
N ALA A 54 2.50 -3.77 2.41
CA ALA A 54 3.59 -3.13 1.69
C ALA A 54 4.16 -1.92 2.44
N TYR A 55 3.31 -1.07 3.01
CA TYR A 55 3.75 0.05 3.82
C TYR A 55 4.40 -0.36 5.14
N GLU A 56 3.96 -1.44 5.78
CA GLU A 56 4.57 -1.94 7.03
C GLU A 56 6.02 -2.41 6.86
N ILE A 57 6.38 -2.86 5.66
CA ILE A 57 7.74 -3.26 5.31
C ILE A 57 8.52 -2.10 4.69
N LEU A 58 7.98 -1.45 3.66
CA LEU A 58 8.68 -0.41 2.91
C LEU A 58 8.73 0.94 3.65
N GLY A 59 7.74 1.24 4.48
CA GLY A 59 7.68 2.47 5.26
C GLY A 59 8.59 2.47 6.49
N ASN A 60 9.19 1.32 6.85
CA ASN A 60 10.18 1.22 7.90
C ASN A 60 11.55 0.98 7.27
N ASP A 61 12.47 1.93 7.41
CA ASP A 61 13.78 1.87 6.75
C ASP A 61 14.55 0.58 7.07
N LYS A 62 14.48 0.07 8.31
CA LYS A 62 15.14 -1.20 8.68
C LYS A 62 14.50 -2.39 7.97
N LYS A 63 13.17 -2.48 7.94
CA LYS A 63 12.46 -3.58 7.26
C LYS A 63 12.61 -3.48 5.74
N ARG A 64 12.63 -2.27 5.19
CA ARG A 64 12.89 -2.01 3.78
C ARG A 64 14.29 -2.45 3.38
N GLU A 65 15.30 -2.14 4.20
CA GLU A 65 16.67 -2.59 3.96
C GLU A 65 16.75 -4.12 3.94
N VAL A 66 16.12 -4.79 4.91
CA VAL A 66 16.06 -6.25 4.94
C VAL A 66 15.37 -6.77 3.68
N TYR A 67 14.19 -6.24 3.32
CA TYR A 67 13.46 -6.62 2.11
C TYR A 67 14.26 -6.42 0.81
N ASN A 68 15.02 -5.33 0.72
CA ASN A 68 15.88 -5.05 -0.42
C ASN A 68 17.12 -5.97 -0.46
N ARG A 69 17.60 -6.46 0.70
CA ARG A 69 18.74 -7.38 0.79
C ARG A 69 18.34 -8.84 0.57
N SER A 70 17.11 -9.21 0.94
CA SER A 70 16.58 -10.57 0.78
C SER A 70 15.80 -10.78 -0.53
N GLY A 71 15.76 -9.77 -1.40
CA GLY A 71 15.04 -9.79 -2.68
C GLY A 71 15.93 -9.68 -3.91
#